data_AF-A0A2E8FF04-F1
#
_entry.id   AF-A0A2E8FF04-F1
#
_cell.length_a   1.000
_cell.length_b   1.000
_cell.length_c   1.000
_cell.angle_alpha   90.00
_cell.angle_beta   90.00
_cell.angle_gamma   90.00
#
_symmetry.space_group_name_H-M   'P 1'
#
loop_
_entity.id
_entity.type
_entity.pdbx_description
1 polymer ?
#
loop_
_entity_poly.entity_id
_entity_poly.type
_entity_poly.pdbx_seq_one_letter_code
_entity_poly.pdbx_strand_id
1 'polypeptide(L)'
;TNDFDDDPDWDHGIYGWAMPQLYLELAKDDLSVKLGHFYAIGGYEKSRATDNFFYSHAKTMYRAEARTLTGVLADYNVTEELTTSFGWVAGWDTGFDQANDGDASDGSALASSIGFEPIEGISLVYALTLGDLGERGEGYAHSVVGKLEILDGLKYIIQTDMLETNHHQHVYGINQYVLYDINDTLSAGVRAEWFKVNGVSENDVTFGLNIRPRDCLVIRPEVRTDWEPSAGTDQSIFGIDVILSY
;
A
#
# COMPACT_ATOMS: atom_id res chain seq x y z
N THR A 1 20.47 -1.95 6.78
CA THR A 1 20.21 -1.54 8.17
C THR A 1 19.33 -0.33 8.05
N ASN A 2 18.03 -0.56 8.24
CA ASN A 2 16.96 0.38 7.98
C ASN A 2 16.67 1.09 9.30
N ASP A 3 17.18 2.30 9.46
CA ASP A 3 16.80 3.20 10.54
C ASP A 3 15.79 4.18 9.95
N PHE A 4 14.51 3.83 10.04
CA PHE A 4 13.38 4.65 9.62
C PHE A 4 12.33 4.52 10.73
N ASP A 5 11.98 5.65 11.37
CA ASP A 5 11.25 5.80 12.65
C ASP A 5 12.09 5.79 13.95
N ASP A 6 13.37 6.14 13.90
CA ASP A 6 14.23 6.18 15.11
C ASP A 6 14.78 7.59 15.37
N ASP A 7 14.19 8.31 16.33
CA ASP A 7 14.92 9.32 17.13
C ASP A 7 14.20 9.61 18.47
N PRO A 8 14.89 10.02 19.55
CA PRO A 8 15.62 9.13 20.44
C PRO A 8 15.35 9.43 21.93
N ASP A 9 14.29 10.16 22.28
CA ASP A 9 14.13 10.63 23.66
C ASP A 9 13.43 9.63 24.59
N TRP A 10 13.22 8.38 24.16
CA TRP A 10 12.77 7.28 25.03
C TRP A 10 13.53 5.96 24.79
N ASP A 11 14.85 6.07 24.93
CA ASP A 11 15.87 5.04 25.14
C ASP A 11 15.31 3.71 25.71
N HIS A 12 15.30 2.65 24.89
CA HIS A 12 15.99 1.37 25.10
C HIS A 12 15.75 0.36 23.92
N GLY A 13 16.80 0.07 23.15
CA GLY A 13 16.98 -1.21 22.43
C GLY A 13 16.18 -1.43 21.13
N ILE A 14 16.37 -2.63 20.52
CA ILE A 14 15.97 -3.11 19.17
C ILE A 14 14.45 -2.97 18.82
N TYR A 15 13.66 -2.31 19.66
CA TYR A 15 12.23 -2.08 19.49
C TYR A 15 11.91 -0.58 19.57
N GLY A 16 11.77 0.06 18.40
CA GLY A 16 11.22 1.41 18.26
C GLY A 16 9.70 1.44 18.35
N TRP A 17 9.14 2.59 18.75
CA TRP A 17 7.69 2.82 18.81
C TRP A 17 7.21 3.40 17.48
N ALA A 18 6.56 2.60 16.64
CA ALA A 18 5.89 3.10 15.44
C ALA A 18 4.50 3.63 15.80
N MET A 19 4.17 4.87 15.39
CA MET A 19 2.81 5.43 15.45
C MET A 19 2.17 5.33 14.06
N PRO A 20 1.33 4.30 13.77
CA PRO A 20 0.88 4.05 12.41
C PRO A 20 -0.02 5.18 11.85
N GLN A 21 -0.77 5.85 12.73
CA GLN A 21 -1.64 6.99 12.40
C GLN A 21 -1.88 7.88 13.63
N LEU A 22 -1.88 9.19 13.43
CA LEU A 22 -2.31 10.21 14.40
C LEU A 22 -2.78 11.45 13.62
N TYR A 23 -4.09 11.65 13.48
CA TYR A 23 -4.63 12.77 12.71
C TYR A 23 -5.90 13.34 13.34
N LEU A 24 -6.21 14.58 12.98
CA LEU A 24 -7.46 15.26 13.26
C LEU A 24 -8.27 15.32 11.97
N GLU A 25 -9.54 14.95 12.03
CA GLU A 25 -10.46 14.98 10.89
C GLU A 25 -11.64 15.90 11.19
N LEU A 26 -11.90 16.83 10.27
CA LEU A 26 -13.05 17.73 10.29
C LEU A 26 -13.92 17.43 9.08
N ALA A 27 -15.10 16.87 9.32
CA ALA A 27 -16.06 16.55 8.28
C ALA A 27 -17.26 17.51 8.34
N LYS A 28 -17.67 18.01 7.18
CA LYS A 28 -18.90 18.78 6.99
C LYS A 28 -19.50 18.46 5.62
N ASP A 29 -20.73 17.95 5.65
CA ASP A 29 -21.48 17.55 4.45
C ASP A 29 -20.62 16.60 3.58
N ASP A 30 -20.34 16.98 2.33
CA ASP A 30 -19.57 16.19 1.37
C ASP A 30 -18.05 16.41 1.44
N LEU A 31 -17.56 17.23 2.38
CA LEU A 31 -16.15 17.57 2.54
C LEU A 31 -15.61 17.04 3.87
N SER A 32 -14.51 16.28 3.82
CA SER A 32 -13.70 15.95 4.99
C SER A 32 -12.28 16.46 4.83
N VAL A 33 -11.68 16.98 5.90
CA VAL A 33 -10.28 17.42 5.92
C VAL A 33 -9.54 16.73 7.03
N LYS A 34 -8.48 16.01 6.68
CA LYS A 34 -7.55 15.33 7.58
C LYS A 34 -6.28 16.15 7.71
N LEU A 35 -5.81 16.33 8.94
CA LEU A 35 -4.53 16.97 9.28
C LEU A 35 -3.77 16.06 10.25
N GLY A 36 -2.56 15.63 9.87
CA GLY A 36 -1.68 14.83 10.73
C GLY A 36 -0.99 13.70 9.96
N HIS A 37 -0.73 12.59 10.63
CA HIS A 37 -0.10 11.39 10.09
C HIS A 37 -1.14 10.31 9.81
N PHE A 38 -1.23 9.84 8.56
CA PHE A 38 -2.23 8.88 8.09
C PHE A 38 -1.65 7.91 7.06
N TYR A 39 -2.42 6.87 6.70
CA TYR A 39 -1.97 5.89 5.69
C TYR A 39 -2.01 6.51 4.29
N ALA A 40 -1.18 5.98 3.40
CA ALA A 40 -1.17 6.41 2.01
C ALA A 40 -2.54 6.24 1.33
N ILE A 41 -2.78 7.13 0.36
CA ILE A 41 -4.06 7.25 -0.37
C ILE A 41 -4.16 6.31 -1.58
N GLY A 42 -3.08 5.59 -1.90
CA GLY A 42 -2.98 4.65 -3.01
C GLY A 42 -2.72 3.21 -2.55
N GLY A 43 -2.59 2.30 -3.50
CA GLY A 43 -2.23 0.91 -3.23
C GLY A 43 -3.40 0.00 -2.85
N TYR A 44 -3.36 -1.25 -3.31
CA TYR A 44 -4.29 -2.30 -2.89
C TYR A 44 -3.88 -2.90 -1.54
N GLU A 45 -2.63 -3.32 -1.42
CA GLU A 45 -2.10 -3.90 -0.19
C GLU A 45 -2.04 -2.84 0.92
N LYS A 46 -2.21 -3.28 2.17
CA LYS A 46 -2.27 -2.39 3.34
C LYS A 46 -1.18 -2.74 4.33
N SER A 47 -0.76 -1.76 5.12
CA SER A 47 0.27 -1.99 6.15
C SER A 47 -0.20 -2.96 7.24
N ARG A 48 -1.51 -3.00 7.53
CA ARG A 48 -2.09 -3.91 8.52
C ARG A 48 -2.20 -5.32 7.94
N ALA A 49 -1.54 -6.28 8.58
CA ALA A 49 -1.54 -7.68 8.15
C ALA A 49 -2.96 -8.29 8.01
N THR A 50 -3.89 -7.87 8.87
CA THR A 50 -5.30 -8.33 8.88
C THR A 50 -6.08 -7.94 7.63
N ASP A 51 -5.65 -6.89 6.94
CA ASP A 51 -6.39 -6.30 5.83
C ASP A 51 -5.96 -6.89 4.48
N ASN A 52 -4.93 -7.74 4.49
CA ASN A 52 -4.40 -8.40 3.29
C ASN A 52 -4.84 -9.86 3.22
N PHE A 53 -5.06 -10.36 2.00
CA PHE A 53 -5.33 -11.77 1.80
C PHE A 53 -4.09 -12.63 2.08
N PHE A 54 -2.95 -12.21 1.56
CA PHE A 54 -1.66 -12.89 1.67
C PHE A 54 -0.88 -12.42 2.90
N TYR A 55 0.00 -13.29 3.40
CA TYR A 55 0.97 -12.94 4.43
C TYR A 55 2.13 -12.15 3.84
N SER A 56 2.66 -12.60 2.70
CA SER A 56 3.70 -11.83 1.98
C SER A 56 3.09 -10.67 1.21
N HIS A 57 3.95 -9.69 0.93
CA HIS A 57 3.61 -8.48 0.19
C HIS A 57 4.20 -8.49 -1.22
N ALA A 58 3.53 -7.80 -2.13
CA ALA A 58 4.06 -7.47 -3.45
C ALA A 58 5.30 -6.56 -3.31
N LYS A 59 6.27 -6.69 -4.21
CA LYS A 59 7.47 -5.82 -4.24
C LYS A 59 7.07 -4.36 -4.45
N THR A 60 5.99 -4.13 -5.21
CA THR A 60 5.42 -2.81 -5.47
C THR A 60 5.03 -2.10 -4.18
N MET A 61 4.36 -2.78 -3.24
CA MET A 61 3.97 -2.18 -1.95
C MET A 61 5.19 -1.67 -1.17
N TYR A 62 6.32 -2.38 -1.23
CA TYR A 62 7.53 -2.00 -0.48
C TYR A 62 8.39 -0.96 -1.21
N ARG A 63 8.39 -0.97 -2.55
CA ARG A 63 9.38 -0.22 -3.36
C ARG A 63 8.80 0.92 -4.17
N ALA A 64 7.50 0.93 -4.46
CA ALA A 64 6.86 1.84 -5.39
C ALA A 64 5.64 2.59 -4.80
N GLU A 65 5.34 2.40 -3.51
CA GLU A 65 4.21 3.03 -2.84
C GLU A 65 4.65 3.66 -1.51
N ALA A 66 3.99 4.76 -1.13
CA ALA A 66 4.04 5.26 0.24
C ALA A 66 3.24 4.34 1.15
N ARG A 67 3.65 4.20 2.41
CA ARG A 67 2.87 3.51 3.45
C ARG A 67 2.14 4.51 4.32
N THR A 68 2.83 5.58 4.71
CA THR A 68 2.26 6.67 5.52
C THR A 68 2.57 8.02 4.91
N LEU A 69 1.74 9.00 5.23
CA LEU A 69 1.84 10.39 4.78
C LEU A 69 1.56 11.29 5.98
N THR A 70 2.36 12.34 6.15
CA THR A 70 2.07 13.43 7.08
C THR A 70 1.66 14.66 6.30
N GLY A 71 0.56 15.32 6.67
CA GLY A 71 0.15 16.55 6.00
C GLY A 71 -1.33 16.88 6.14
N VAL A 72 -1.87 17.52 5.09
CA VAL A 72 -3.27 17.93 4.99
C VAL A 72 -3.87 17.29 3.75
N LEU A 73 -4.96 16.54 3.91
CA LEU A 73 -5.72 15.95 2.81
C LEU A 73 -7.18 16.36 2.92
N ALA A 74 -7.76 16.87 1.83
CA ALA A 74 -9.18 17.13 1.72
C ALA A 74 -9.82 16.07 0.82
N ASP A 75 -10.81 15.36 1.32
CA ASP A 75 -11.66 14.41 0.62
C ASP A 75 -13.00 15.08 0.29
N TYR A 76 -13.42 15.03 -0.97
CA TYR A 76 -14.68 15.63 -1.43
C TYR A 76 -15.49 14.62 -2.24
N ASN A 77 -16.71 14.34 -1.79
CA ASN A 77 -17.68 13.51 -2.51
C ASN A 77 -18.34 14.35 -3.61
N VAL A 78 -17.90 14.15 -4.86
CA VAL A 78 -18.45 14.86 -6.02
C VAL A 78 -19.85 14.33 -6.36
N THR A 79 -20.01 13.01 -6.27
CA THR A 79 -21.29 12.29 -6.35
C THR A 79 -21.27 11.14 -5.34
N GLU A 80 -22.34 10.32 -5.27
CA GLU A 80 -22.37 9.11 -4.44
C GLU A 80 -21.33 8.07 -4.91
N GLU A 81 -20.96 8.10 -6.19
CA GLU A 81 -20.04 7.16 -6.84
C GLU A 81 -18.63 7.72 -7.03
N LEU A 82 -18.44 9.05 -6.96
CA LEU A 82 -17.19 9.72 -7.29
C LEU A 82 -16.67 10.53 -6.09
N THR A 83 -15.54 10.08 -5.52
CA THR A 83 -14.81 10.78 -4.47
C THR A 83 -13.49 11.28 -5.02
N THR A 84 -13.11 12.52 -4.72
CA THR A 84 -11.81 13.08 -5.08
C THR A 84 -11.12 13.61 -3.85
N SER A 85 -9.84 13.30 -3.74
CA SER A 85 -8.97 13.70 -2.64
C SER A 85 -7.86 14.58 -3.19
N PHE A 86 -7.50 15.64 -2.47
CA PHE A 86 -6.39 16.52 -2.81
C PHE A 86 -5.78 17.11 -1.55
N GLY A 87 -4.45 17.11 -1.48
CA GLY A 87 -3.75 17.49 -0.27
C GLY A 87 -2.28 17.77 -0.49
N TRP A 88 -1.70 18.43 0.50
CA TRP A 88 -0.25 18.57 0.62
C TRP A 88 0.26 17.58 1.65
N VAL A 89 1.37 16.93 1.33
CA VAL A 89 2.05 16.00 2.22
C VAL A 89 3.54 16.32 2.29
N ALA A 90 4.09 16.03 3.44
CA ALA A 90 5.48 16.19 3.88
C ALA A 90 6.48 15.26 3.15
N GLY A 91 6.11 14.63 2.03
CA GLY A 91 6.85 13.52 1.44
C GLY A 91 6.29 12.14 1.83
N TRP A 92 6.96 11.09 1.38
CA TRP A 92 6.58 9.71 1.66
C TRP A 92 7.17 9.22 2.98
N ASP A 93 6.37 8.47 3.75
CA ASP A 93 6.80 7.81 4.98
C ASP A 93 7.44 8.78 6.00
N THR A 94 6.97 10.04 6.05
CA THR A 94 7.52 11.08 6.95
C THR A 94 6.77 11.19 8.27
N GLY A 95 7.50 11.49 9.35
CA GLY A 95 6.98 11.73 10.71
C GLY A 95 6.63 13.20 11.00
N PHE A 96 6.44 13.55 12.28
CA PHE A 96 6.00 14.88 12.72
C PHE A 96 7.13 15.93 12.86
N ASP A 97 8.40 15.52 12.82
CA ASP A 97 9.54 16.38 13.18
C ASP A 97 10.10 17.26 12.06
N GLN A 98 9.28 17.63 11.07
CA GLN A 98 9.63 18.57 9.99
C GLN A 98 10.01 19.99 10.44
N ALA A 99 9.91 20.30 11.74
CA ALA A 99 10.03 21.67 12.23
C ALA A 99 11.41 22.03 12.82
N ASN A 100 12.33 21.08 13.01
CA ASN A 100 13.51 21.35 13.85
C ASN A 100 14.90 20.92 13.37
N ASP A 101 15.10 20.19 12.28
CA ASP A 101 16.46 19.99 11.77
C ASP A 101 16.46 19.75 10.27
N GLY A 102 17.47 20.31 9.58
CA GLY A 102 17.61 20.26 8.12
C GLY A 102 18.01 18.87 7.60
N ASP A 103 17.30 17.84 8.05
CA ASP A 103 17.48 16.47 7.63
C ASP A 103 16.81 16.21 6.28
N ALA A 104 17.44 15.33 5.51
CA ALA A 104 17.09 15.01 4.11
C ALA A 104 15.73 14.30 3.93
N SER A 105 14.90 14.25 4.98
CA SER A 105 13.55 13.70 5.02
C SER A 105 12.44 14.72 4.74
N ASP A 106 12.80 16.01 4.57
CA ASP A 106 11.83 17.08 4.32
C ASP A 106 11.29 17.04 2.89
N GLY A 107 10.17 16.34 2.70
CA GLY A 107 9.42 16.36 1.45
C GLY A 107 8.35 17.46 1.41
N SER A 108 7.94 17.79 0.20
CA SER A 108 6.80 18.65 -0.08
C SER A 108 6.18 18.18 -1.39
N ALA A 109 5.19 17.32 -1.27
CA ALA A 109 4.49 16.75 -2.39
C ALA A 109 2.99 17.06 -2.34
N LEU A 110 2.42 17.13 -3.53
CA LEU A 110 1.00 17.05 -3.72
C LEU A 110 0.58 15.58 -3.68
N ALA A 111 -0.43 15.25 -2.89
CA ALA A 111 -1.11 13.96 -2.89
C ALA A 111 -2.55 14.14 -3.40
N SER A 112 -2.98 13.30 -4.35
CA SER A 112 -4.36 13.33 -4.84
C SER A 112 -4.85 11.94 -5.22
N SER A 113 -6.14 11.69 -5.06
CA SER A 113 -6.76 10.47 -5.56
C SER A 113 -8.16 10.72 -6.11
N ILE A 114 -8.61 9.84 -6.99
CA ILE A 114 -9.96 9.80 -7.54
C ILE A 114 -10.45 8.37 -7.35
N GLY A 115 -11.46 8.19 -6.53
CA GLY A 115 -12.17 6.93 -6.34
C GLY A 115 -13.50 6.97 -7.09
N PHE A 116 -13.77 5.91 -7.86
CA PHE A 116 -14.98 5.77 -8.64
C PHE A 116 -15.60 4.39 -8.46
N GLU A 117 -16.83 4.33 -7.97
CA GLU A 117 -17.60 3.11 -7.74
C GLU A 117 -18.97 3.23 -8.43
N PRO A 118 -19.04 2.96 -9.75
CA PRO A 118 -20.26 3.20 -10.52
C PRO A 118 -21.43 2.30 -10.11
N ILE A 119 -21.14 1.09 -9.65
CA ILE A 119 -22.08 0.09 -9.15
C ILE A 119 -21.37 -0.82 -8.15
N GLU A 120 -22.16 -1.51 -7.32
CA GLU A 120 -21.66 -2.53 -6.40
C GLU A 120 -20.81 -3.58 -7.13
N GLY A 121 -19.65 -3.89 -6.57
CA GLY A 121 -18.70 -4.87 -7.11
C GLY A 121 -17.71 -4.31 -8.14
N ILE A 122 -17.82 -3.04 -8.56
CA ILE A 122 -16.83 -2.41 -9.45
C ILE A 122 -16.27 -1.15 -8.80
N SER A 123 -14.97 -1.13 -8.52
CA SER A 123 -14.29 0.07 -8.01
C SER A 123 -13.03 0.37 -8.80
N LEU A 124 -12.78 1.64 -9.08
CA LEU A 124 -11.53 2.13 -9.66
C LEU A 124 -10.99 3.27 -8.80
N VAL A 125 -9.74 3.16 -8.36
CA VAL A 125 -9.05 4.22 -7.62
C VAL A 125 -7.79 4.59 -8.38
N TYR A 126 -7.65 5.87 -8.70
CA TYR A 126 -6.39 6.44 -9.18
C TYR A 126 -5.80 7.30 -8.07
N ALA A 127 -4.58 7.04 -7.65
CA ALA A 127 -3.85 7.84 -6.69
C ALA A 127 -2.56 8.36 -7.32
N LEU A 128 -2.15 9.57 -6.95
CA LEU A 128 -0.96 10.22 -7.43
C LEU A 128 -0.25 10.98 -6.31
N THR A 129 1.06 11.04 -6.39
CA THR A 129 1.89 11.92 -5.58
C THR A 129 2.93 12.58 -6.48
N LEU A 130 3.08 13.89 -6.42
CA LEU A 130 4.02 14.64 -7.25
C LEU A 130 4.72 15.75 -6.45
N GLY A 131 5.98 16.02 -6.75
CA GLY A 131 6.78 17.02 -6.03
C GLY A 131 7.95 16.36 -5.31
N ASP A 132 8.34 16.92 -4.18
CA ASP A 132 9.42 16.37 -3.37
C ASP A 132 8.88 15.25 -2.47
N LEU A 133 9.23 14.01 -2.79
CA LEU A 133 8.77 12.82 -2.07
C LEU A 133 9.59 12.56 -0.79
N GLY A 134 10.45 13.49 -0.37
CA GLY A 134 11.36 13.33 0.78
C GLY A 134 12.59 12.54 0.36
N GLU A 135 12.96 11.50 1.10
CA GLU A 135 14.17 10.71 0.82
C GLU A 135 14.19 10.06 -0.58
N ARG A 136 13.02 9.83 -1.18
CA ARG A 136 12.90 9.29 -2.55
C ARG A 136 13.35 10.31 -3.62
N GLY A 137 13.44 11.59 -3.25
CA GLY A 137 13.78 12.72 -4.11
C GLY A 137 12.55 13.33 -4.78
N GLU A 138 12.80 14.33 -5.62
CA GLU A 138 11.74 14.97 -6.41
C GLU A 138 11.29 14.05 -7.53
N GLY A 139 9.98 13.90 -7.70
CA GLY A 139 9.45 12.98 -8.68
C GLY A 139 7.95 12.95 -8.78
N TYR A 140 7.50 11.87 -9.40
CA TYR A 140 6.12 11.56 -9.64
C TYR A 140 5.90 10.07 -9.40
N ALA A 141 4.84 9.77 -8.65
CA ALA A 141 4.36 8.44 -8.42
C ALA A 141 2.85 8.38 -8.68
N HIS A 142 2.36 7.28 -9.25
CA HIS A 142 0.93 7.02 -9.30
C HIS A 142 0.63 5.54 -9.17
N SER A 143 -0.60 5.28 -8.75
CA SER A 143 -1.18 3.96 -8.57
C SER A 143 -2.58 3.93 -9.18
N VAL A 144 -2.90 2.92 -9.97
CA VAL A 144 -4.27 2.65 -10.43
C VAL A 144 -4.67 1.30 -9.84
N VAL A 145 -5.75 1.25 -9.06
CA VAL A 145 -6.30 0.03 -8.49
C VAL A 145 -7.71 -0.18 -9.02
N GLY A 146 -7.92 -1.24 -9.81
CA GLY A 146 -9.22 -1.70 -10.24
C GLY A 146 -9.65 -2.94 -9.46
N LYS A 147 -10.90 -2.99 -9.00
CA LYS A 147 -11.51 -4.17 -8.38
C LYS A 147 -12.79 -4.51 -9.12
N LEU A 148 -12.97 -5.80 -9.35
CA LEU A 148 -14.14 -6.38 -9.99
C LEU A 148 -14.57 -7.62 -9.20
N GLU A 149 -15.77 -7.60 -8.65
CA GLU A 149 -16.47 -8.81 -8.21
C GLU A 149 -17.14 -9.42 -9.44
N ILE A 150 -16.58 -10.55 -9.90
CA ILE A 150 -17.02 -11.21 -11.13
C ILE A 150 -18.35 -11.94 -10.87
N LEU A 151 -18.47 -12.52 -9.68
CA LEU A 151 -19.62 -13.27 -9.17
C LEU A 151 -19.40 -13.47 -7.66
N ASP A 152 -20.46 -13.83 -6.93
CA ASP A 152 -20.42 -13.98 -5.47
C ASP A 152 -19.19 -14.78 -5.00
N GLY A 153 -18.34 -14.10 -4.23
CA GLY A 153 -17.12 -14.68 -3.67
C GLY A 153 -15.92 -14.74 -4.61
N LEU A 154 -16.04 -14.45 -5.92
CA LEU A 154 -14.93 -14.37 -6.88
C LEU A 154 -14.58 -12.91 -7.20
N LYS A 155 -13.41 -12.49 -6.71
CA LYS A 155 -12.91 -11.12 -6.84
C LYS A 155 -11.64 -11.09 -7.67
N TYR A 156 -11.57 -10.16 -8.60
CA TYR A 156 -10.38 -9.83 -9.37
C TYR A 156 -9.93 -8.42 -9.05
N ILE A 157 -8.64 -8.27 -8.74
CA ILE A 157 -8.02 -6.98 -8.47
C ILE A 157 -6.82 -6.84 -9.40
N ILE A 158 -6.70 -5.68 -10.03
CA ILE A 158 -5.51 -5.27 -10.77
C ILE A 158 -5.01 -3.97 -10.20
N GLN A 159 -3.70 -3.88 -10.03
CA GLN A 159 -3.04 -2.67 -9.62
C GLN A 159 -1.85 -2.40 -10.54
N THR A 160 -1.65 -1.14 -10.93
CA THR A 160 -0.48 -0.69 -11.67
C THR A 160 0.14 0.51 -11.00
N ASP A 161 1.46 0.51 -10.84
CA ASP A 161 2.20 1.58 -10.20
C ASP A 161 3.36 2.03 -11.07
N MET A 162 3.65 3.33 -10.98
CA MET A 162 4.82 3.93 -11.60
C MET A 162 5.43 4.92 -10.64
N LEU A 163 6.76 4.88 -10.51
CA LEU A 163 7.54 5.85 -9.75
C LEU A 163 8.73 6.29 -10.60
N GLU A 164 8.85 7.59 -10.77
CA GLU A 164 9.98 8.24 -11.43
C GLU A 164 10.49 9.37 -10.54
N THR A 165 11.78 9.31 -10.17
CA THR A 165 12.42 10.35 -9.36
C THR A 165 13.72 10.84 -9.97
N ASN A 166 14.15 12.03 -9.56
CA ASN A 166 15.43 12.63 -9.95
C ASN A 166 16.66 11.84 -9.43
N HIS A 167 16.46 10.89 -8.51
CA HIS A 167 17.47 9.93 -8.05
C HIS A 167 17.64 8.72 -9.00
N HIS A 168 17.15 8.83 -10.24
CA HIS A 168 17.20 7.77 -11.27
C HIS A 168 16.52 6.46 -10.84
N GLN A 169 15.51 6.54 -9.97
CA GLN A 169 14.64 5.41 -9.66
C GLN A 169 13.51 5.39 -10.69
N HIS A 170 13.54 4.40 -11.58
CA HIS A 170 12.47 4.13 -12.53
C HIS A 170 11.83 2.80 -12.16
N VAL A 171 10.62 2.85 -11.64
CA VAL A 171 9.90 1.70 -11.14
C VAL A 171 8.55 1.57 -11.83
N TYR A 172 8.22 0.36 -12.25
CA TYR A 172 6.92 0.00 -12.78
C TYR A 172 6.46 -1.30 -12.10
N GLY A 173 5.22 -1.34 -11.63
CA GLY A 173 4.62 -2.51 -11.02
C GLY A 173 3.29 -2.83 -11.67
N ILE A 174 3.02 -4.13 -11.91
CA ILE A 174 1.69 -4.62 -12.26
C ILE A 174 1.41 -5.81 -11.35
N ASN A 175 0.41 -5.65 -10.48
CA ASN A 175 -0.07 -6.67 -9.56
C ASN A 175 -1.46 -7.13 -9.96
N GLN A 176 -1.69 -8.43 -9.90
CA GLN A 176 -2.98 -9.04 -10.18
C GLN A 176 -3.32 -10.03 -9.08
N TYR A 177 -4.56 -9.98 -8.62
CA TYR A 177 -5.08 -10.85 -7.57
C TYR A 177 -6.37 -11.47 -8.06
N VAL A 178 -6.50 -12.78 -7.87
CA VAL A 178 -7.76 -13.51 -8.00
C VAL A 178 -8.03 -14.16 -6.66
N LEU A 179 -9.11 -13.76 -6.01
CA LEU A 179 -9.50 -14.26 -4.69
C LEU A 179 -10.85 -14.94 -4.81
N TYR A 180 -10.98 -16.12 -4.21
CA TYR A 180 -12.21 -16.90 -4.24
C TYR A 180 -12.58 -17.44 -2.87
N ASP A 181 -13.79 -17.13 -2.41
CA ASP A 181 -14.39 -17.72 -1.22
C ASP A 181 -14.99 -19.08 -1.58
N ILE A 182 -14.33 -20.16 -1.11
CA ILE A 182 -14.77 -21.54 -1.38
C ILE A 182 -15.94 -21.89 -0.46
N ASN A 183 -15.88 -21.45 0.79
CA ASN A 183 -16.95 -21.51 1.79
C ASN A 183 -16.66 -20.53 2.94
N ASP A 184 -17.56 -20.47 3.93
CA ASP A 184 -17.49 -19.57 5.09
C ASP A 184 -16.17 -19.64 5.89
N THR A 185 -15.46 -20.78 5.81
CA THR A 185 -14.23 -21.03 6.58
C THR A 185 -12.97 -21.13 5.72
N LEU A 186 -13.09 -21.10 4.39
CA LEU A 186 -11.96 -21.31 3.49
C LEU A 186 -12.06 -20.41 2.26
N SER A 187 -11.03 -19.60 2.06
CA SER A 187 -10.82 -18.86 0.82
C SER A 187 -9.49 -19.26 0.18
N ALA A 188 -9.39 -19.18 -1.14
CA ALA A 188 -8.16 -19.39 -1.89
C ALA A 188 -7.83 -18.15 -2.73
N GLY A 189 -6.55 -17.90 -2.96
CA GLY A 189 -6.10 -16.73 -3.70
C GLY A 189 -4.86 -17.02 -4.52
N VAL A 190 -4.74 -16.30 -5.63
CA VAL A 190 -3.53 -16.20 -6.43
C VAL A 190 -3.15 -14.74 -6.58
N ARG A 191 -1.89 -14.40 -6.32
CA ARG A 191 -1.26 -13.13 -6.70
C ARG A 191 -0.21 -13.39 -7.77
N ALA A 192 -0.14 -12.52 -8.76
CA ALA A 192 0.98 -12.45 -9.69
C ALA A 192 1.46 -11.02 -9.81
N GLU A 193 2.78 -10.83 -9.76
CA GLU A 193 3.44 -9.53 -9.89
C GLU A 193 4.45 -9.56 -11.03
N TRP A 194 4.40 -8.52 -11.87
CA TRP A 194 5.53 -8.10 -12.66
C TRP A 194 6.02 -6.76 -12.12
N PHE A 195 7.24 -6.74 -11.61
CA PHE A 195 7.88 -5.58 -11.06
C PHE A 195 9.13 -5.26 -11.87
N LYS A 196 9.36 -4.00 -12.18
CA LYS A 196 10.54 -3.57 -12.93
C LYS A 196 11.16 -2.38 -12.24
N VAL A 197 12.45 -2.50 -11.94
CA VAL A 197 13.25 -1.44 -11.31
C VAL A 197 14.52 -1.22 -12.10
N ASN A 198 14.77 0.02 -12.52
CA ASN A 198 16.00 0.43 -13.21
C ASN A 198 16.37 -0.46 -14.40
N GLY A 199 15.36 -0.96 -15.14
CA GLY A 199 15.55 -1.82 -16.30
C GLY A 199 15.52 -3.32 -16.02
N VAL A 200 15.59 -3.75 -14.77
CA VAL A 200 15.59 -5.15 -14.34
C VAL A 200 14.17 -5.60 -14.01
N SER A 201 13.72 -6.69 -14.62
CA SER A 201 12.39 -7.28 -14.35
C SER A 201 12.51 -8.35 -13.28
N GLU A 202 11.76 -8.19 -12.20
CA GLU A 202 11.54 -9.15 -11.13
C GLU A 202 10.08 -9.60 -11.18
N ASN A 203 9.80 -10.88 -11.02
CA ASN A 203 8.45 -11.40 -11.06
C ASN A 203 8.18 -12.21 -9.81
N ASP A 204 6.91 -12.31 -9.42
CA ASP A 204 6.48 -13.33 -8.48
C ASP A 204 5.09 -13.88 -8.79
N VAL A 205 4.86 -15.09 -8.29
CA VAL A 205 3.54 -15.68 -8.21
C VAL A 205 3.37 -16.28 -6.82
N THR A 206 2.24 -16.00 -6.18
CA THR A 206 1.92 -16.45 -4.84
C THR A 206 0.57 -17.16 -4.86
N PHE A 207 0.52 -18.37 -4.32
CA PHE A 207 -0.69 -19.13 -4.07
C PHE A 207 -0.93 -19.20 -2.58
N GLY A 208 -2.13 -18.90 -2.12
CA GLY A 208 -2.43 -18.80 -0.69
C GLY A 208 -3.82 -19.28 -0.36
N LEU A 209 -4.00 -19.70 0.88
CA LEU A 209 -5.30 -20.05 1.46
C LEU A 209 -5.54 -19.18 2.69
N ASN A 210 -6.80 -18.88 2.97
CA ASN A 210 -7.24 -18.31 4.24
C ASN A 210 -8.18 -19.30 4.91
N ILE A 211 -7.70 -19.95 5.96
CA ILE A 211 -8.45 -20.93 6.74
C ILE A 211 -8.92 -20.24 8.02
N ARG A 212 -10.23 -20.24 8.27
CA ARG A 212 -10.88 -19.59 9.41
C ARG A 212 -11.65 -20.62 10.24
N PRO A 213 -10.97 -21.41 11.10
CA PRO A 213 -11.64 -22.42 11.93
C PRO A 213 -12.63 -21.80 12.93
N ARG A 214 -12.41 -20.52 13.30
CA ARG A 214 -13.25 -19.70 14.16
C ARG A 214 -13.11 -18.23 13.75
N ASP A 215 -14.07 -17.40 14.12
CA ASP A 215 -14.07 -15.97 13.79
C ASP A 215 -12.86 -15.21 14.34
N CYS A 216 -12.29 -15.67 15.46
CA CYS A 216 -11.12 -15.07 16.08
C CYS A 216 -9.78 -15.60 15.55
N LEU A 217 -9.77 -16.58 14.65
CA LEU A 217 -8.56 -17.28 14.23
C LEU A 217 -8.49 -17.43 12.71
N VAL A 218 -7.44 -16.86 12.11
CA VAL A 218 -7.14 -17.02 10.69
C VAL A 218 -5.75 -17.65 10.54
N ILE A 219 -5.64 -18.68 9.70
CA ILE A 219 -4.38 -19.35 9.36
C ILE A 219 -4.16 -19.19 7.86
N ARG A 220 -3.01 -18.65 7.46
CA ARG A 220 -2.74 -18.32 6.06
C ARG A 220 -1.46 -18.99 5.54
N PRO A 221 -1.55 -20.23 5.07
CA PRO A 221 -0.43 -20.84 4.36
C PRO A 221 -0.34 -20.26 2.95
N GLU A 222 0.88 -20.01 2.49
CA GLU A 222 1.16 -19.57 1.13
C GLU A 222 2.44 -20.18 0.58
N VAL A 223 2.48 -20.36 -0.74
CA VAL A 223 3.67 -20.68 -1.51
C VAL A 223 3.89 -19.55 -2.49
N ARG A 224 5.06 -18.93 -2.41
CA ARG A 224 5.52 -17.88 -3.30
C ARG A 224 6.68 -18.38 -4.12
N THR A 225 6.72 -18.03 -5.40
CA THR A 225 7.87 -18.22 -6.26
C THR A 225 8.25 -16.90 -6.89
N ASP A 226 9.47 -16.45 -6.60
CA ASP A 226 10.10 -15.28 -7.19
C ASP A 226 11.06 -15.71 -8.29
N TRP A 227 11.15 -14.92 -9.36
CA TRP A 227 12.22 -15.10 -10.34
C TRP A 227 12.64 -13.80 -11.01
N GLU A 228 13.92 -13.72 -11.32
CA GLU A 228 14.53 -12.63 -12.07
C GLU A 228 15.19 -13.19 -13.35
N PRO A 229 14.55 -13.02 -14.53
CA PRO A 229 15.06 -13.58 -15.78
C PRO A 229 16.46 -13.11 -16.16
N SER A 230 16.83 -11.86 -15.82
CA SER A 230 18.14 -11.29 -16.14
C SER A 230 19.28 -11.91 -15.33
N ALA A 231 19.04 -12.22 -14.06
CA ALA A 231 20.00 -12.89 -13.21
C ALA A 231 19.95 -14.42 -13.30
N GLY A 232 18.89 -14.98 -13.92
CA GLY A 232 18.68 -16.43 -13.98
C GLY A 232 18.44 -17.04 -12.59
N THR A 233 17.84 -16.27 -11.69
CA THR A 233 17.57 -16.67 -10.32
C THR A 233 16.08 -16.96 -10.14
N ASP A 234 15.79 -18.03 -9.40
CA ASP A 234 14.46 -18.40 -8.95
C ASP A 234 14.52 -18.87 -7.49
N GLN A 235 13.48 -18.54 -6.73
CA GLN A 235 13.35 -18.95 -5.34
C GLN A 235 11.89 -19.24 -5.03
N SER A 236 11.63 -20.43 -4.47
CA SER A 236 10.32 -20.76 -3.90
C SER A 236 10.39 -20.72 -2.38
N ILE A 237 9.37 -20.11 -1.78
CA ILE A 237 9.23 -19.89 -0.35
C ILE A 237 7.87 -20.43 0.07
N PHE A 238 7.85 -21.24 1.12
CA PHE A 238 6.63 -21.61 1.81
C PHE A 238 6.55 -20.83 3.12
N GLY A 239 5.44 -20.13 3.33
CA GLY A 239 5.17 -19.34 4.51
C GLY A 239 3.84 -19.74 5.13
N ILE A 240 3.73 -19.57 6.45
CA ILE A 240 2.46 -19.66 7.15
C ILE A 240 2.46 -18.64 8.29
N ASP A 241 1.37 -17.91 8.41
CA ASP A 241 1.11 -17.09 9.58
C ASP A 241 -0.26 -17.40 10.20
N VAL A 242 -0.43 -16.91 11.42
CA VAL A 242 -1.65 -17.10 12.22
C VAL A 242 -2.02 -15.77 12.86
N ILE A 243 -3.23 -15.30 12.57
CA ILE A 243 -3.83 -14.11 13.17
C ILE A 243 -4.81 -14.56 14.25
N LEU A 244 -4.62 -14.04 15.46
CA LEU A 244 -5.55 -14.18 16.57
C LEU A 244 -6.10 -12.80 16.92
N SER A 245 -7.42 -12.63 16.83
CA SER A 245 -8.13 -11.39 17.18
C SER A 245 -8.92 -11.57 18.47
N TYR A 246 -8.88 -10.59 19.38
CA TYR A 246 -9.56 -10.61 20.67
C TYR A 246 -10.24 -9.27 20.99
#